data_AF-A0A1H5H713-F1
#
_entry.id   AF-A0A1H5H713-F1
#
_cell.length_a   1.000
_cell.length_b   1.000
_cell.length_c   1.000
_cell.angle_alpha   90.00
_cell.angle_beta   90.00
_cell.angle_gamma   90.00
#
_symmetry.space_group_name_H-M   'P 1'
#
loop_
_entity.id
_entity.type
_entity.pdbx_description
1 polymer ?
#
loop_
_entity_poly.entity_id
_entity_poly.type
_entity_poly.pdbx_seq_one_letter_code
_entity_poly.pdbx_strand_id
1 'polypeptide(L)'
;MSHHLSGPNLRPPMDDGRLDMTDLFAFTTDGDRTVLIMNANPVAPTMGDAYHPDAVYRINVDTDGDHQADVAFSFVFSEHRDGRQTFTLYRADGEQARSHEAGGREIVTDEPVAFGSEPEIITSGPYRISVGLRSDPFFADLEGIGNDFQWTGNDWGIDKNILGIVLDMPSAELSPDPVIGVWGRISVRQDGQLKSVDRGAHPSVTAYFNQEDVKGAYNEGEPAQDWDTYLQPWSAVLAHTGHYEAKDAEQTLRTILPDVLRYDRSKPAAYPNGRTLTDDVETARIDMLSRGKVPNANIPPHTDLTPDFPYLGTPHPAPSA
;
A
#
# COMPACT_ATOMS: atom_id res chain seq x y z
N MET A 1 -14.35 1.14 -0.85
CA MET A 1 -13.67 2.10 0.03
C MET A 1 -12.25 1.64 0.11
N SER A 2 -11.39 2.39 -0.56
CA SER A 2 -9.99 2.05 -0.74
C SER A 2 -9.17 2.20 0.53
N HIS A 3 -7.92 1.79 0.48
CA HIS A 3 -6.92 2.23 1.46
C HIS A 3 -6.57 3.73 1.30
N HIS A 4 -7.09 4.41 0.26
CA HIS A 4 -7.04 5.87 0.07
C HIS A 4 -7.79 6.71 1.13
N LEU A 5 -8.37 6.08 2.15
CA LEU A 5 -9.07 6.70 3.27
C LEU A 5 -8.81 5.87 4.54
N SER A 6 -7.54 5.71 4.91
CA SER A 6 -7.10 4.74 5.92
C SER A 6 -7.34 5.18 7.37
N GLY A 7 -7.44 6.48 7.63
CA GLY A 7 -7.53 7.00 8.99
C GLY A 7 -8.95 7.05 9.59
N PRO A 8 -9.06 7.43 10.88
CA PRO A 8 -10.34 7.56 11.58
C PRO A 8 -11.26 8.57 10.90
N ASN A 9 -12.52 8.18 10.74
CA ASN A 9 -13.57 8.91 10.02
C ASN A 9 -13.25 9.14 8.54
N LEU A 10 -12.48 8.24 7.93
CA LEU A 10 -12.12 8.32 6.50
C LEU A 10 -11.36 9.60 6.16
N ARG A 11 -10.55 10.04 7.11
CA ARG A 11 -9.64 11.17 6.95
C ARG A 11 -8.21 10.65 6.97
N PRO A 12 -7.26 11.35 6.35
CA PRO A 12 -5.86 11.01 6.47
C PRO A 12 -5.43 10.89 7.93
N PRO A 13 -4.45 10.01 8.23
CA PRO A 13 -3.80 10.01 9.53
C PRO A 13 -3.32 11.41 9.90
N MET A 14 -3.67 11.86 11.11
CA MET A 14 -3.35 13.20 11.63
C MET A 14 -3.85 14.38 10.76
N ASP A 15 -4.87 14.16 9.94
CA ASP A 15 -5.38 15.14 8.97
C ASP A 15 -4.31 15.61 7.95
N ASP A 16 -3.28 14.78 7.68
CA ASP A 16 -2.23 15.03 6.70
C ASP A 16 -2.22 13.93 5.62
N GLY A 17 -2.61 14.30 4.38
CA GLY A 17 -2.67 13.36 3.26
C GLY A 17 -1.33 12.71 2.93
N ARG A 18 -0.20 13.34 3.26
CA ARG A 18 1.13 12.77 3.04
C ARG A 18 1.38 11.52 3.88
N LEU A 19 0.62 11.33 4.96
CA LEU A 19 0.73 10.20 5.88
C LEU A 19 -0.30 9.09 5.59
N ASP A 20 -1.18 9.29 4.60
CA ASP A 20 -2.18 8.31 4.17
C ASP A 20 -1.55 7.36 3.15
N MET A 21 -1.32 6.11 3.57
CA MET A 21 -0.80 5.07 2.70
C MET A 21 -1.94 4.50 1.87
N THR A 22 -1.86 4.63 0.55
CA THR A 22 -3.03 4.36 -0.28
C THR A 22 -3.03 2.97 -0.89
N ASP A 23 -1.85 2.43 -1.23
CA ASP A 23 -1.74 1.11 -1.85
C ASP A 23 -0.38 0.47 -1.61
N LEU A 24 -0.38 -0.86 -1.65
CA LEU A 24 0.80 -1.71 -1.75
C LEU A 24 0.65 -2.67 -2.94
N PHE A 25 1.73 -2.86 -3.70
CA PHE A 25 1.80 -3.80 -4.81
C PHE A 25 3.06 -4.67 -4.70
N ALA A 26 2.92 -5.92 -5.10
CA ALA A 26 4.01 -6.89 -5.13
C ALA A 26 3.80 -7.83 -6.33
N PHE A 27 4.72 -7.78 -7.30
CA PHE A 27 4.65 -8.60 -8.51
C PHE A 27 6.04 -8.86 -9.10
N THR A 28 6.15 -9.81 -10.03
CA THR A 28 7.39 -10.11 -10.74
C THR A 28 7.41 -9.46 -12.10
N THR A 29 8.61 -9.10 -12.54
CA THR A 29 8.90 -8.73 -13.92
C THR A 29 9.91 -9.69 -14.54
N ASP A 30 10.18 -9.54 -15.83
CA ASP A 30 11.12 -10.37 -16.56
C ASP A 30 12.50 -10.41 -15.88
N GLY A 31 13.14 -11.57 -15.90
CA GLY A 31 14.48 -11.77 -15.34
C GLY A 31 14.53 -12.08 -13.84
N ASP A 32 13.46 -12.65 -13.27
CA ASP A 32 13.36 -13.04 -11.85
C ASP A 32 13.59 -11.85 -10.90
N ARG A 33 12.86 -10.77 -11.18
CA ARG A 33 12.88 -9.55 -10.39
C ARG A 33 11.54 -9.38 -9.69
N THR A 34 11.59 -8.93 -8.44
CA THR A 34 10.42 -8.52 -7.66
C THR A 34 10.33 -7.00 -7.68
N VAL A 35 9.13 -6.52 -7.96
CA VAL A 35 8.75 -5.11 -7.84
C VAL A 35 7.87 -4.96 -6.61
N LEU A 36 8.23 -4.03 -5.74
CA LEU A 36 7.43 -3.58 -4.61
C LEU A 36 7.09 -2.10 -4.82
N ILE A 37 5.81 -1.76 -4.73
CA ILE A 37 5.35 -0.37 -4.84
C ILE A 37 4.52 -0.03 -3.62
N MET A 38 4.79 1.13 -3.03
CA MET A 38 3.95 1.72 -2.00
C MET A 38 3.55 3.12 -2.44
N ASN A 39 2.25 3.39 -2.42
CA ASN A 39 1.70 4.70 -2.72
C ASN A 39 1.25 5.37 -1.43
N ALA A 40 1.35 6.70 -1.41
CA ALA A 40 0.82 7.55 -0.36
C ALA A 40 0.17 8.79 -0.97
N ASN A 41 -0.66 9.49 -0.18
CA ASN A 41 -1.36 10.70 -0.58
C ASN A 41 -2.35 10.52 -1.74
N PRO A 42 -3.64 10.28 -1.46
CA PRO A 42 -4.62 9.83 -2.45
C PRO A 42 -5.02 10.88 -3.49
N VAL A 43 -4.62 12.14 -3.32
CA VAL A 43 -4.94 13.25 -4.24
C VAL A 43 -3.79 14.27 -4.29
N ALA A 44 -2.56 13.79 -4.45
CA ALA A 44 -1.40 14.67 -4.60
C ALA A 44 -1.55 15.59 -5.84
N PRO A 45 -1.07 16.85 -5.81
CA PRO A 45 -0.48 17.56 -4.67
C PRO A 45 -1.51 18.24 -3.74
N THR A 46 -2.82 18.07 -3.96
CA THR A 46 -3.87 18.81 -3.23
C THR A 46 -3.88 18.52 -1.74
N MET A 47 -3.62 17.28 -1.32
CA MET A 47 -3.52 16.89 0.10
C MET A 47 -2.08 16.80 0.61
N GLY A 48 -1.17 17.51 -0.05
CA GLY A 48 0.26 17.57 0.25
C GLY A 48 1.06 17.48 -1.04
N ASP A 49 2.04 18.36 -1.23
CA ASP A 49 2.81 18.48 -2.47
C ASP A 49 4.15 17.73 -2.44
N ALA A 50 4.48 17.10 -1.31
CA ALA A 50 5.74 16.38 -1.08
C ALA A 50 5.57 15.30 -0.02
N TYR A 51 6.59 14.46 0.17
CA TYR A 51 6.63 13.50 1.29
C TYR A 51 6.84 14.24 2.63
N HIS A 52 6.37 13.66 3.73
CA HIS A 52 6.54 14.25 5.06
C HIS A 52 7.99 14.08 5.56
N PRO A 53 8.73 15.14 5.93
CA PRO A 53 10.15 15.06 6.28
C PRO A 53 10.42 14.31 7.60
N ASP A 54 9.51 14.41 8.57
CA ASP A 54 9.62 13.67 9.84
C ASP A 54 9.08 12.23 9.80
N ALA A 55 8.68 11.73 8.62
CA ALA A 55 8.10 10.40 8.47
C ALA A 55 9.08 9.39 7.88
N VAL A 56 8.88 8.12 8.25
CA VAL A 56 9.51 6.95 7.66
C VAL A 56 8.44 6.19 6.88
N TYR A 57 8.67 6.05 5.58
CA TYR A 57 7.83 5.31 4.65
C TYR A 57 8.49 3.95 4.43
N ARG A 58 7.81 2.87 4.79
CA ARG A 58 8.47 1.58 4.97
C ARG A 58 7.73 0.43 4.31
N ILE A 59 8.45 -0.36 3.52
CA ILE A 59 7.97 -1.65 2.99
C ILE A 59 8.66 -2.77 3.76
N ASN A 60 7.84 -3.61 4.39
CA ASN A 60 8.26 -4.74 5.20
C ASN A 60 8.08 -6.04 4.45
N VAL A 61 9.01 -6.97 4.67
CA VAL A 61 8.99 -8.30 4.06
C VAL A 61 9.22 -9.36 5.13
N ASP A 62 8.27 -10.27 5.24
CA ASP A 62 8.31 -11.52 6.01
C ASP A 62 8.79 -12.64 5.09
N THR A 63 9.83 -13.36 5.48
CA THR A 63 10.46 -14.41 4.67
C THR A 63 10.33 -15.81 5.28
N ASP A 64 9.90 -15.93 6.53
CA ASP A 64 9.79 -17.21 7.24
C ASP A 64 8.35 -17.58 7.65
N GLY A 65 7.40 -16.66 7.45
CA GLY A 65 5.98 -16.84 7.70
C GLY A 65 5.55 -16.57 9.14
N ASP A 66 6.40 -15.97 9.98
CA ASP A 66 6.08 -15.59 11.36
C ASP A 66 5.32 -14.25 11.48
N HIS A 67 5.11 -13.57 10.34
CA HIS A 67 4.41 -12.28 10.23
C HIS A 67 5.16 -11.11 10.91
N GLN A 68 6.46 -11.25 11.11
CA GLN A 68 7.39 -10.20 11.48
C GLN A 68 8.32 -9.90 10.30
N ALA A 69 8.89 -8.70 10.31
CA ALA A 69 9.74 -8.27 9.23
C ALA A 69 11.14 -8.88 9.40
N ASP A 70 11.60 -9.56 8.36
CA ASP A 70 12.98 -10.06 8.21
C ASP A 70 13.81 -9.15 7.31
N VAL A 71 13.16 -8.45 6.39
CA VAL A 71 13.75 -7.42 5.54
C VAL A 71 12.86 -6.20 5.58
N ALA A 72 13.47 -5.01 5.63
CA ALA A 72 12.74 -3.76 5.60
C ALA A 72 13.44 -2.71 4.75
N PHE A 73 12.67 -2.06 3.89
CA PHE A 73 13.10 -0.91 3.10
C PHE A 73 12.48 0.36 3.66
N SER A 74 13.30 1.25 4.22
CA SER A 74 12.85 2.48 4.85
C SER A 74 13.31 3.69 4.04
N PHE A 75 12.35 4.50 3.61
CA PHE A 75 12.56 5.75 2.89
C PHE A 75 12.33 6.92 3.85
N VAL A 76 13.31 7.81 3.93
CA VAL A 76 13.23 9.08 4.68
C VAL A 76 13.50 10.23 3.74
N PHE A 77 12.93 11.39 4.04
CA PHE A 77 12.87 12.51 3.12
C PHE A 77 13.45 13.78 3.75
N SER A 78 14.12 14.59 2.93
CA SER A 78 14.52 15.92 3.33
C SER A 78 13.31 16.84 3.49
N GLU A 79 13.52 17.99 4.12
CA GLU A 79 12.62 19.13 3.98
C GLU A 79 12.34 19.43 2.51
N HIS A 80 11.08 19.72 2.18
CA HIS A 80 10.71 20.20 0.85
C HIS A 80 10.98 21.69 0.74
N ARG A 81 11.90 22.10 -0.14
CA ARG A 81 12.31 23.50 -0.31
C ARG A 81 12.46 23.84 -1.78
N ASP A 82 11.89 24.97 -2.18
CA ASP A 82 11.99 25.49 -3.55
C ASP A 82 11.59 24.46 -4.63
N GLY A 83 10.54 23.67 -4.36
CA GLY A 83 10.05 22.62 -5.26
C GLY A 83 10.95 21.37 -5.33
N ARG A 84 11.91 21.23 -4.42
CA ARG A 84 12.87 20.12 -4.37
C ARG A 84 12.76 19.37 -3.05
N GLN A 85 12.93 18.06 -3.13
CA GLN A 85 13.07 17.17 -1.98
C GLN A 85 14.03 16.05 -2.38
N THR A 86 14.80 15.55 -1.42
CA THR A 86 15.62 14.35 -1.59
C THR A 86 15.11 13.23 -0.70
N PHE A 87 15.50 12.00 -1.01
CA PHE A 87 15.24 10.83 -0.18
C PHE A 87 16.51 10.02 0.05
N THR A 88 16.51 9.26 1.15
CA THR A 88 17.52 8.25 1.48
C THR A 88 16.81 6.92 1.70
N LEU A 89 17.32 5.86 1.08
CA LEU A 89 16.80 4.50 1.21
C LEU A 89 17.73 3.65 2.07
N TYR A 90 17.17 3.10 3.13
CA TYR A 90 17.82 2.12 4.00
C TYR A 90 17.26 0.73 3.77
N ARG A 91 18.12 -0.28 3.90
CA ARG A 91 17.73 -1.68 4.03
C ARG A 91 18.19 -2.24 5.37
N ALA A 92 17.25 -2.73 6.16
CA ALA A 92 17.52 -3.50 7.37
C ALA A 92 17.21 -4.99 7.12
N ASP A 93 17.95 -5.85 7.81
CA ASP A 93 17.77 -7.31 7.78
C ASP A 93 17.70 -7.87 9.22
N GLY A 94 17.02 -9.00 9.41
CA GLY A 94 16.88 -9.70 10.68
C GLY A 94 16.23 -8.84 11.77
N GLU A 95 16.78 -8.86 13.00
CA GLU A 95 16.22 -8.10 14.13
C GLU A 95 16.16 -6.59 13.87
N GLN A 96 17.08 -6.03 13.06
CA GLN A 96 17.03 -4.60 12.71
C GLN A 96 15.80 -4.28 11.88
N ALA A 97 15.35 -5.22 11.03
CA ALA A 97 14.12 -5.10 10.28
C ALA A 97 12.87 -5.17 11.17
N ARG A 98 12.96 -5.23 12.50
CA ARG A 98 11.77 -5.12 13.37
C ARG A 98 11.61 -3.72 13.96
N SER A 99 12.65 -2.88 13.86
CA SER A 99 12.61 -1.49 14.33
C SER A 99 11.86 -0.59 13.35
N HIS A 100 11.01 0.32 13.85
CA HIS A 100 10.36 1.35 13.03
C HIS A 100 11.33 2.41 12.51
N GLU A 101 12.51 2.54 13.13
CA GLU A 101 13.56 3.44 12.67
C GLU A 101 14.05 3.10 11.26
N ALA A 102 14.40 4.13 10.50
CA ALA A 102 15.21 3.95 9.31
C ALA A 102 16.62 3.54 9.76
N GLY A 103 17.03 2.32 9.41
CA GLY A 103 18.30 1.74 9.86
C GLY A 103 18.79 0.63 8.95
N GLY A 104 19.97 0.11 9.26
CA GLY A 104 20.67 -0.87 8.42
C GLY A 104 21.57 -0.20 7.38
N ARG A 105 21.72 -0.84 6.22
CA ARG A 105 22.59 -0.39 5.14
C ARG A 105 21.92 0.69 4.30
N GLU A 106 22.59 1.81 4.11
CA GLU A 106 22.21 2.81 3.09
C GLU A 106 22.38 2.23 1.69
N ILE A 107 21.32 2.26 0.90
CA ILE A 107 21.31 1.84 -0.51
C ILE A 107 21.61 3.03 -1.42
N VAL A 108 20.96 4.17 -1.14
CA VAL A 108 21.19 5.47 -1.77
C VAL A 108 20.94 6.59 -0.76
N THR A 109 21.56 7.74 -0.97
CA THR A 109 21.51 8.89 -0.05
C THR A 109 21.34 10.17 -0.84
N ASP A 110 20.43 11.03 -0.40
CA ASP A 110 20.14 12.35 -0.98
C ASP A 110 19.78 12.34 -2.48
N GLU A 111 19.07 11.31 -2.93
CA GLU A 111 18.58 11.19 -4.31
C GLU A 111 17.32 12.03 -4.54
N PRO A 112 17.07 12.55 -5.76
CA PRO A 112 15.97 13.47 -6.00
C PRO A 112 14.61 12.77 -5.98
N VAL A 113 13.60 13.45 -5.42
CA VAL A 113 12.18 13.11 -5.62
C VAL A 113 11.68 13.77 -6.91
N ALA A 114 11.03 12.99 -7.78
CA ALA A 114 10.53 13.45 -9.06
C ALA A 114 9.10 14.03 -8.95
N PHE A 115 8.95 15.36 -9.04
CA PHE A 115 7.63 16.01 -9.04
C PHE A 115 7.10 16.34 -10.46
N GLY A 116 7.95 16.17 -11.49
CA GLY A 116 7.59 16.42 -12.89
C GLY A 116 6.94 15.23 -13.58
N SER A 117 6.62 15.43 -14.87
CA SER A 117 6.05 14.39 -15.74
C SER A 117 6.99 13.20 -15.95
N GLU A 118 8.29 13.49 -16.08
CA GLU A 118 9.32 12.47 -16.27
C GLU A 118 9.73 11.85 -14.94
N PRO A 119 9.94 10.51 -14.89
CA PRO A 119 10.48 9.87 -13.72
C PRO A 119 11.99 10.04 -13.58
N GLU A 120 12.43 10.22 -12.33
CA GLU A 120 13.83 9.98 -11.96
C GLU A 120 14.01 8.48 -11.69
N ILE A 121 15.00 7.88 -12.36
CA ILE A 121 15.34 6.46 -12.23
C ILE A 121 16.73 6.37 -11.61
N ILE A 122 16.78 5.92 -10.36
CA ILE A 122 18.03 5.71 -9.64
C ILE A 122 18.41 4.23 -9.73
N THR A 123 19.67 3.95 -10.04
CA THR A 123 20.23 2.59 -10.00
C THR A 123 21.35 2.53 -8.97
N SER A 124 21.24 1.63 -8.00
CA SER A 124 22.29 1.37 -7.01
C SER A 124 22.49 -0.13 -6.88
N GLY A 125 23.62 -0.63 -7.39
CA GLY A 125 23.89 -2.07 -7.46
C GLY A 125 22.74 -2.83 -8.15
N PRO A 126 22.07 -3.79 -7.47
CA PRO A 126 20.98 -4.56 -8.05
C PRO A 126 19.62 -3.84 -8.06
N TYR A 127 19.49 -2.70 -7.36
CA TYR A 127 18.23 -1.99 -7.16
C TYR A 127 17.98 -0.95 -8.25
N ARG A 128 16.74 -0.91 -8.76
CA ARG A 128 16.17 0.24 -9.49
C ARG A 128 15.11 0.89 -8.60
N ILE A 129 15.18 2.22 -8.47
CA ILE A 129 14.38 3.00 -7.53
C ILE A 129 13.78 4.20 -8.28
N SER A 130 12.51 4.48 -8.05
CA SER A 130 11.87 5.74 -8.46
C SER A 130 10.94 6.20 -7.36
N VAL A 131 11.03 7.47 -7.00
CA VAL A 131 10.24 8.08 -5.93
C VAL A 131 9.72 9.42 -6.43
N GLY A 132 8.40 9.62 -6.41
CA GLY A 132 7.83 10.87 -6.91
C GLY A 132 6.34 10.86 -7.16
N LEU A 133 5.85 11.98 -7.70
CA LEU A 133 4.47 12.15 -8.13
C LEU A 133 4.20 11.25 -9.35
N ARG A 134 3.13 10.45 -9.32
CA ARG A 134 2.66 9.62 -10.45
C ARG A 134 1.14 9.62 -10.54
N SER A 135 0.59 9.24 -11.69
CA SER A 135 -0.84 8.94 -11.73
C SER A 135 -1.16 7.75 -10.84
N ASP A 136 -2.34 7.81 -10.24
CA ASP A 136 -2.82 6.81 -9.31
C ASP A 136 -3.30 5.56 -10.08
N PRO A 137 -2.82 4.34 -9.77
CA PRO A 137 -3.36 3.11 -10.34
C PRO A 137 -4.72 2.72 -9.76
N PHE A 138 -5.22 3.38 -8.71
CA PHE A 138 -6.49 3.03 -8.08
C PHE A 138 -7.70 3.41 -8.95
N PHE A 139 -8.59 2.45 -9.18
CA PHE A 139 -9.83 2.64 -9.91
C PHE A 139 -11.02 2.09 -9.11
N ALA A 140 -12.06 2.90 -8.93
CA ALA A 140 -13.29 2.46 -8.26
C ALA A 140 -14.45 3.45 -8.44
N ASP A 141 -15.67 2.91 -8.43
CA ASP A 141 -16.91 3.69 -8.37
C ASP A 141 -17.29 3.98 -6.91
N LEU A 142 -16.58 4.92 -6.29
CA LEU A 142 -16.82 5.30 -4.89
C LEU A 142 -18.23 5.90 -4.68
N GLU A 143 -18.78 6.56 -5.70
CA GLU A 143 -20.14 7.10 -5.66
C GLU A 143 -21.17 5.97 -5.60
N GLY A 144 -21.02 4.95 -6.45
CA GLY A 144 -21.84 3.75 -6.43
C GLY A 144 -21.75 3.00 -5.11
N ILE A 145 -20.55 2.88 -4.53
CA ILE A 145 -20.36 2.30 -3.18
C ILE A 145 -21.15 3.09 -2.13
N GLY A 146 -21.07 4.43 -2.17
CA GLY A 146 -21.81 5.30 -1.24
C GLY A 146 -23.33 5.30 -1.45
N ASN A 147 -23.82 4.82 -2.59
CA ASN A 147 -25.22 4.77 -2.97
C ASN A 147 -25.76 3.33 -3.04
N ASP A 148 -25.47 2.52 -2.01
CA ASP A 148 -25.94 1.13 -1.89
C ASP A 148 -25.63 0.25 -3.12
N PHE A 149 -24.43 0.43 -3.69
CA PHE A 149 -23.94 -0.28 -4.89
C PHE A 149 -24.76 0.00 -6.16
N GLN A 150 -25.44 1.14 -6.23
CA GLN A 150 -26.01 1.65 -7.47
C GLN A 150 -24.91 2.26 -8.34
N TRP A 151 -24.31 1.41 -9.17
CA TRP A 151 -23.18 1.80 -10.02
C TRP A 151 -23.50 2.93 -10.99
N THR A 152 -22.61 3.91 -11.00
CA THR A 152 -22.61 5.07 -11.88
C THR A 152 -21.71 4.83 -13.10
N GLY A 153 -20.72 3.95 -12.96
CA GLY A 153 -19.66 3.77 -13.96
C GLY A 153 -18.61 4.88 -13.94
N ASN A 154 -18.67 5.79 -12.96
CA ASN A 154 -17.71 6.86 -12.78
C ASN A 154 -16.51 6.36 -11.98
N ASP A 155 -15.33 6.43 -12.58
CA ASP A 155 -14.09 6.10 -11.90
C ASP A 155 -13.58 7.31 -11.12
N TRP A 156 -13.53 7.20 -9.80
CA TRP A 156 -13.06 8.27 -8.94
C TRP A 156 -11.56 8.56 -9.09
N GLY A 157 -10.75 7.53 -9.41
CA GLY A 157 -9.30 7.61 -9.44
C GLY A 157 -8.71 8.06 -10.78
N ILE A 158 -9.50 8.10 -11.85
CA ILE A 158 -9.06 8.27 -13.24
C ILE A 158 -8.23 9.52 -13.56
N ASP A 159 -8.33 10.55 -12.71
CA ASP A 159 -7.61 11.82 -12.84
C ASP A 159 -6.82 12.19 -11.57
N LYS A 160 -6.56 11.22 -10.68
CA LYS A 160 -5.85 11.42 -9.42
C LYS A 160 -4.38 11.06 -9.52
N ASN A 161 -3.58 11.75 -8.70
CA ASN A 161 -2.17 11.44 -8.55
C ASN A 161 -1.87 11.03 -7.11
N ILE A 162 -0.79 10.28 -6.98
CA ILE A 162 -0.23 9.81 -5.71
C ILE A 162 1.26 10.18 -5.62
N LEU A 163 1.80 10.05 -4.41
CA LEU A 163 3.24 9.97 -4.17
C LEU A 163 3.65 8.49 -4.16
N GLY A 164 4.32 8.04 -5.22
CA GLY A 164 4.71 6.64 -5.43
C GLY A 164 6.16 6.38 -5.07
N ILE A 165 6.39 5.28 -4.36
CA ILE A 165 7.70 4.69 -4.07
C ILE A 165 7.77 3.34 -4.80
N VAL A 166 8.67 3.22 -5.78
CA VAL A 166 8.84 2.01 -6.60
C VAL A 166 10.24 1.45 -6.37
N LEU A 167 10.31 0.20 -5.90
CA LEU A 167 11.54 -0.54 -5.71
C LEU A 167 11.51 -1.83 -6.54
N ASP A 168 12.52 -2.01 -7.38
CA ASP A 168 12.65 -3.17 -8.25
C ASP A 168 14.04 -3.79 -8.04
N MET A 169 14.08 -5.08 -7.73
CA MET A 169 15.30 -5.80 -7.37
C MET A 169 15.24 -7.27 -7.81
N PRO A 170 16.39 -7.96 -7.97
CA PRO A 170 16.42 -9.40 -8.11
C PRO A 170 15.69 -10.07 -6.94
N SER A 171 14.87 -11.08 -7.24
CA SER A 171 14.15 -11.89 -6.26
C SER A 171 15.03 -12.38 -5.11
N ALA A 172 16.26 -12.79 -5.42
CA ALA A 172 17.22 -13.31 -4.45
C ALA A 172 17.68 -12.26 -3.41
N GLU A 173 17.48 -10.97 -3.65
CA GLU A 173 17.73 -9.94 -2.64
C GLU A 173 16.76 -10.04 -1.47
N LEU A 174 15.55 -10.60 -1.64
CA LEU A 174 14.56 -10.70 -0.56
C LEU A 174 14.72 -12.02 0.21
N SER A 175 14.62 -13.13 -0.50
CA SER A 175 14.70 -14.47 0.07
C SER A 175 14.97 -15.48 -1.05
N PRO A 176 15.70 -16.59 -0.79
CA PRO A 176 15.75 -17.72 -1.70
C PRO A 176 14.41 -18.47 -1.79
N ASP A 177 13.56 -18.41 -0.76
CA ASP A 177 12.26 -19.08 -0.73
C ASP A 177 11.23 -18.30 -1.54
N PRO A 178 10.49 -18.92 -2.48
CA PRO A 178 9.66 -18.18 -3.43
C PRO A 178 8.50 -17.42 -2.79
N VAL A 179 8.11 -17.79 -1.57
CA VAL A 179 6.99 -17.21 -0.84
C VAL A 179 7.49 -16.18 0.16
N ILE A 180 6.92 -14.98 0.10
CA ILE A 180 7.13 -13.90 1.06
C ILE A 180 5.78 -13.31 1.50
N GLY A 181 5.77 -12.60 2.62
CA GLY A 181 4.71 -11.69 3.02
C GLY A 181 5.17 -10.25 2.88
N VAL A 182 4.29 -9.33 2.48
CA VAL A 182 4.63 -7.90 2.33
C VAL A 182 3.57 -7.01 2.96
N TRP A 183 3.97 -5.96 3.67
CA TRP A 183 3.07 -4.89 4.11
C TRP A 183 3.78 -3.54 4.13
N GLY A 184 3.03 -2.46 3.93
CA GLY A 184 3.52 -1.10 4.06
C GLY A 184 3.25 -0.52 5.45
N ARG A 185 4.04 0.46 5.86
CA ARG A 185 3.87 1.23 7.09
C ARG A 185 4.35 2.66 6.88
N ILE A 186 3.60 3.63 7.40
CA ILE A 186 4.05 5.01 7.56
C ILE A 186 4.11 5.32 9.05
N SER A 187 5.28 5.76 9.51
CA SER A 187 5.51 6.18 10.89
C SER A 187 6.00 7.62 10.92
N VAL A 188 5.55 8.42 11.88
CA VAL A 188 5.96 9.82 12.01
C VAL A 188 6.58 10.06 13.39
N ARG A 189 7.58 10.92 13.45
CA ARG A 189 8.26 11.27 14.71
C ARG A 189 7.32 12.10 15.58
N GLN A 190 7.00 11.59 16.76
CA GLN A 190 6.23 12.27 17.80
C GLN A 190 6.98 12.14 19.12
N ASP A 191 7.23 13.26 19.80
CA ASP A 191 7.91 13.28 21.10
C ASP A 191 9.25 12.51 21.13
N GLY A 192 9.99 12.53 20.02
CA GLY A 192 11.29 11.85 19.87
C GLY A 192 11.22 10.37 19.51
N GLN A 193 10.03 9.78 19.36
CA GLN A 193 9.85 8.38 18.96
C GLN A 193 9.05 8.28 17.66
N LEU A 194 9.33 7.26 16.84
CA LEU A 194 8.46 6.97 15.70
C LEU A 194 7.19 6.31 16.19
N LYS A 195 6.06 6.84 15.75
CA LYS A 195 4.76 6.24 15.95
C LYS A 195 4.19 5.87 14.60
N SER A 196 3.79 4.61 14.44
CA SER A 196 3.06 4.19 13.26
C SER A 196 1.69 4.87 13.23
N VAL A 197 1.42 5.57 12.13
CA VAL A 197 0.16 6.30 11.90
C VAL A 197 -0.67 5.64 10.82
N ASP A 198 -0.05 4.79 10.00
CA ASP A 198 -0.72 3.98 9.01
C ASP A 198 0.05 2.69 8.71
N ARG A 199 -0.67 1.64 8.34
CA ARG A 199 -0.11 0.41 7.79
C ARG A 199 -1.15 -0.29 6.92
N GLY A 200 -0.68 -1.17 6.07
CA GLY A 200 -1.56 -2.13 5.42
C GLY A 200 -0.90 -2.96 4.33
N ALA A 201 -1.60 -4.01 3.91
CA ALA A 201 -1.16 -4.84 2.80
C ALA A 201 -2.28 -5.11 1.81
N HIS A 202 -3.47 -5.41 2.32
CA HIS A 202 -4.67 -5.63 1.53
C HIS A 202 -5.46 -4.32 1.44
N PRO A 203 -5.79 -3.84 0.23
CA PRO A 203 -6.68 -2.70 0.07
C PRO A 203 -7.99 -2.89 0.82
N SER A 204 -8.60 -1.78 1.24
CA SER A 204 -9.96 -1.68 1.79
C SER A 204 -10.24 -2.37 3.14
N VAL A 205 -9.27 -3.07 3.73
CA VAL A 205 -9.52 -3.81 4.99
C VAL A 205 -9.86 -2.87 6.14
N THR A 206 -9.10 -1.79 6.31
CA THR A 206 -9.35 -0.78 7.35
C THR A 206 -10.70 -0.10 7.17
N ALA A 207 -11.12 0.14 5.93
CA ALA A 207 -12.37 0.80 5.62
C ALA A 207 -13.61 -0.08 5.89
N TYR A 208 -13.54 -1.37 5.56
CA TYR A 208 -14.71 -2.26 5.63
C TYR A 208 -14.81 -3.08 6.91
N PHE A 209 -13.69 -3.40 7.55
CA PHE A 209 -13.69 -4.31 8.70
C PHE A 209 -13.45 -3.60 10.04
N ASN A 210 -12.69 -2.51 10.05
CA ASN A 210 -12.35 -1.83 11.30
C ASN A 210 -13.39 -0.77 11.66
N GLN A 211 -13.96 -0.89 12.86
CA GLN A 211 -14.75 0.17 13.49
C GLN A 211 -13.88 1.42 13.71
N GLU A 212 -14.50 2.60 13.76
CA GLU A 212 -13.75 3.87 13.81
C GLU A 212 -12.86 4.01 15.06
N ASP A 213 -13.29 3.47 16.20
CA ASP A 213 -12.56 3.55 17.46
C ASP A 213 -11.34 2.61 17.54
N VAL A 214 -11.24 1.60 16.66
CA VAL A 214 -10.11 0.65 16.64
C VAL A 214 -9.06 0.95 15.58
N LYS A 215 -9.34 1.84 14.62
CA LYS A 215 -8.39 2.15 13.51
C LYS A 215 -7.03 2.66 13.99
N GLY A 216 -7.01 3.48 15.06
CA GLY A 216 -5.74 3.94 15.64
C GLY A 216 -4.89 2.79 16.18
N ALA A 217 -5.50 1.89 16.96
CA ALA A 217 -4.82 0.71 17.50
C ALA A 217 -4.37 -0.25 16.38
N TYR A 218 -5.18 -0.39 15.32
CA TYR A 218 -4.81 -1.14 14.12
C TYR A 218 -3.57 -0.55 13.47
N ASN A 219 -3.56 0.75 13.17
CA ASN A 219 -2.45 1.43 12.51
C ASN A 219 -1.16 1.38 13.33
N GLU A 220 -1.27 1.39 14.67
CA GLU A 220 -0.14 1.27 15.59
C GLU A 220 0.38 -0.17 15.72
N GLY A 221 -0.50 -1.17 15.64
CA GLY A 221 -0.21 -2.58 15.90
C GLY A 221 0.69 -3.28 14.86
N GLU A 222 1.04 -4.53 15.15
CA GLU A 222 1.87 -5.37 14.27
C GLU A 222 1.07 -6.53 13.66
N PRO A 223 1.29 -6.88 12.37
CA PRO A 223 0.54 -7.94 11.71
C PRO A 223 0.59 -9.30 12.43
N ALA A 224 1.70 -9.64 13.09
CA ALA A 224 1.81 -10.86 13.90
C ALA A 224 0.74 -11.02 14.99
N GLN A 225 0.06 -9.94 15.40
CA GLN A 225 -1.00 -9.94 16.40
C GLN A 225 -2.41 -9.89 15.78
N ASP A 226 -2.51 -9.71 14.46
CA ASP A 226 -3.78 -9.43 13.80
C ASP A 226 -4.76 -10.59 13.91
N TRP A 227 -4.26 -11.83 13.81
CA TRP A 227 -5.12 -13.01 13.90
C TRP A 227 -5.87 -13.06 15.23
N ASP A 228 -5.14 -12.93 16.34
CA ASP A 228 -5.72 -12.98 17.68
C ASP A 228 -6.59 -11.75 17.97
N THR A 229 -6.24 -10.59 17.40
CA THR A 229 -6.94 -9.32 17.66
C THR A 229 -8.20 -9.17 16.83
N TYR A 230 -8.16 -9.55 15.54
CA TYR A 230 -9.17 -9.16 14.56
C TYR A 230 -9.99 -10.30 13.97
N LEU A 231 -9.63 -11.58 14.18
CA LEU A 231 -10.41 -12.71 13.65
C LEU A 231 -11.88 -12.63 14.05
N GLN A 232 -12.15 -12.43 15.35
CA GLN A 232 -13.53 -12.36 15.85
C GLN A 232 -14.31 -11.15 15.30
N PRO A 233 -13.84 -9.89 15.42
CA PRO A 233 -14.60 -8.75 14.92
C PRO A 233 -14.77 -8.80 13.39
N TRP A 234 -13.76 -9.22 12.62
CA TRP A 234 -13.89 -9.31 11.17
C TRP A 234 -14.82 -10.46 10.74
N SER A 235 -14.85 -11.56 11.51
CA SER A 235 -15.84 -12.63 11.29
C SER A 235 -17.27 -12.12 11.51
N ALA A 236 -17.49 -11.24 12.49
CA ALA A 236 -18.79 -10.63 12.73
C ALA A 236 -19.23 -9.72 11.57
N VAL A 237 -18.29 -9.00 10.93
CA VAL A 237 -18.55 -8.23 9.70
C VAL A 237 -19.03 -9.16 8.59
N LEU A 238 -18.29 -10.24 8.30
CA LEU A 238 -18.70 -11.22 7.27
C LEU A 238 -20.04 -11.89 7.58
N ALA A 239 -20.30 -12.23 8.84
CA ALA A 239 -21.59 -12.78 9.25
C ALA A 239 -22.74 -11.79 9.01
N HIS A 240 -22.49 -10.49 9.22
CA HIS A 240 -23.47 -9.44 9.02
C HIS A 240 -23.74 -9.14 7.53
N THR A 241 -22.70 -8.96 6.73
CA THR A 241 -22.80 -8.49 5.34
C THR A 241 -23.07 -9.63 4.35
N GLY A 242 -22.40 -10.76 4.55
CA GLY A 242 -22.44 -11.91 3.65
C GLY A 242 -23.27 -13.09 4.17
N HIS A 243 -23.69 -13.06 5.43
CA HIS A 243 -24.27 -14.23 6.13
C HIS A 243 -23.34 -15.43 6.09
N TYR A 244 -22.06 -15.19 6.41
CA TYR A 244 -21.10 -16.27 6.60
C TYR A 244 -21.38 -17.03 7.90
N GLU A 245 -21.29 -18.35 7.82
CA GLU A 245 -21.14 -19.20 9.00
C GLU A 245 -19.72 -19.05 9.57
N ALA A 246 -19.53 -19.29 10.86
CA ALA A 246 -18.25 -19.04 11.55
C ALA A 246 -17.04 -19.69 10.85
N LYS A 247 -17.19 -20.96 10.42
CA LYS A 247 -16.13 -21.70 9.73
C LYS A 247 -15.80 -21.10 8.36
N ASP A 248 -16.82 -20.66 7.62
CA ASP A 248 -16.64 -20.06 6.30
C ASP A 248 -16.02 -18.66 6.42
N ALA A 249 -16.40 -17.89 7.45
CA ALA A 249 -15.78 -16.60 7.77
C ALA A 249 -14.30 -16.77 8.07
N GLU A 250 -13.93 -17.68 8.97
CA GLU A 250 -12.53 -17.95 9.30
C GLU A 250 -11.73 -18.36 8.06
N GLN A 251 -12.26 -19.30 7.26
CA GLN A 251 -11.59 -19.75 6.03
C GLN A 251 -11.39 -18.63 5.01
N THR A 252 -12.35 -17.70 4.93
CA THR A 252 -12.27 -16.52 4.06
C THR A 252 -11.22 -15.54 4.57
N LEU A 253 -11.20 -15.27 5.89
CA LEU A 253 -10.27 -14.33 6.51
C LEU A 253 -8.82 -14.77 6.42
N ARG A 254 -8.51 -16.07 6.29
CA ARG A 254 -7.14 -16.57 6.02
C ARG A 254 -6.51 -16.00 4.74
N THR A 255 -7.29 -15.38 3.86
CA THR A 255 -6.76 -14.72 2.65
C THR A 255 -6.24 -13.31 2.89
N ILE A 256 -6.64 -12.67 4.00
CA ILE A 256 -6.37 -11.25 4.29
C ILE A 256 -5.96 -10.96 5.74
N LEU A 257 -5.95 -12.00 6.59
CA LEU A 257 -5.61 -11.92 8.01
C LEU A 257 -4.48 -12.93 8.31
N PRO A 258 -3.34 -12.49 8.89
CA PRO A 258 -3.01 -11.10 9.22
C PRO A 258 -2.94 -10.20 7.99
N ASP A 259 -2.93 -8.87 8.16
CA ASP A 259 -2.86 -7.93 7.04
C ASP A 259 -1.43 -7.88 6.45
N VAL A 260 -1.10 -8.98 5.78
CA VAL A 260 0.16 -9.27 5.11
C VAL A 260 -0.19 -9.82 3.73
N LEU A 261 0.30 -9.16 2.68
CA LEU A 261 0.08 -9.56 1.31
C LEU A 261 1.00 -10.73 1.00
N ARG A 262 0.43 -11.94 0.95
CA ARG A 262 1.19 -13.15 0.61
C ARG A 262 1.51 -13.14 -0.87
N TYR A 263 2.77 -13.39 -1.20
CA TYR A 263 3.24 -13.40 -2.57
C TYR A 263 4.15 -14.61 -2.83
N ASP A 264 3.72 -15.50 -3.72
CA ASP A 264 4.44 -16.67 -4.19
C ASP A 264 4.92 -16.44 -5.63
N ARG A 265 6.22 -16.21 -5.77
CA ARG A 265 6.89 -15.91 -7.05
C ARG A 265 6.90 -17.08 -8.03
N SER A 266 6.54 -18.29 -7.58
CA SER A 266 6.38 -19.44 -8.47
C SER A 266 5.03 -19.46 -9.22
N LYS A 267 4.13 -18.53 -8.89
CA LYS A 267 2.80 -18.39 -9.49
C LYS A 267 2.67 -17.04 -10.18
N PRO A 268 1.79 -16.90 -11.18
CA PRO A 268 1.46 -15.60 -11.76
C PRO A 268 1.07 -14.61 -10.66
N ALA A 269 1.62 -13.39 -10.73
CA ALA A 269 1.21 -12.30 -9.86
C ALA A 269 -0.19 -11.83 -10.28
N ALA A 270 -1.12 -11.92 -9.35
CA ALA A 270 -2.50 -11.44 -9.45
C ALA A 270 -3.14 -11.61 -8.08
N TYR A 271 -3.87 -10.61 -7.60
CA TYR A 271 -4.53 -10.66 -6.31
C TYR A 271 -5.42 -11.91 -6.18
N PRO A 272 -5.28 -12.71 -5.10
CA PRO A 272 -4.57 -12.41 -3.85
C PRO A 272 -3.10 -12.91 -3.77
N ASN A 273 -2.50 -13.43 -4.85
CA ASN A 273 -1.08 -13.77 -4.91
C ASN A 273 -0.25 -12.55 -5.31
N GLY A 274 0.21 -11.79 -4.32
CA GLY A 274 0.70 -10.44 -4.57
C GLY A 274 -0.42 -9.54 -5.10
N ARG A 275 -0.03 -8.46 -5.77
CA ARG A 275 -0.98 -7.53 -6.40
C ARG A 275 -0.28 -6.78 -7.52
N THR A 276 -0.89 -6.77 -8.70
CA THR A 276 -0.49 -5.96 -9.85
C THR A 276 -1.25 -4.63 -9.86
N LEU A 277 -0.77 -3.65 -10.63
CA LEU A 277 -1.39 -2.34 -10.75
C LEU A 277 -2.80 -2.39 -11.38
N THR A 278 -3.15 -3.49 -12.06
CA THR A 278 -4.42 -3.66 -12.78
C THR A 278 -5.40 -4.60 -12.07
N ASP A 279 -5.07 -5.10 -10.88
CA ASP A 279 -5.95 -6.01 -10.15
C ASP A 279 -7.14 -5.25 -9.54
N ASP A 280 -8.35 -5.68 -9.87
CA ASP A 280 -9.61 -5.14 -9.34
C ASP A 280 -9.88 -5.68 -7.92
N VAL A 281 -9.14 -5.14 -6.95
CA VAL A 281 -9.26 -5.54 -5.54
C VAL A 281 -10.54 -5.03 -4.90
N GLU A 282 -11.11 -3.92 -5.38
CA GLU A 282 -12.38 -3.40 -4.87
C GLU A 282 -13.52 -4.38 -5.18
N THR A 283 -13.62 -4.90 -6.42
CA THR A 283 -14.56 -5.98 -6.73
C THR A 283 -14.27 -7.22 -5.90
N ALA A 284 -13.01 -7.67 -5.82
CA ALA A 284 -12.66 -8.86 -5.04
C ALA A 284 -13.10 -8.73 -3.57
N ARG A 285 -12.99 -7.54 -3.00
CA ARG A 285 -13.45 -7.25 -1.64
C ARG A 285 -14.96 -7.23 -1.52
N ILE A 286 -15.67 -6.56 -2.43
CA ILE A 286 -17.12 -6.49 -2.42
C ILE A 286 -17.73 -7.89 -2.59
N ASP A 287 -17.15 -8.72 -3.46
CA ASP A 287 -17.52 -10.12 -3.63
C ASP A 287 -17.32 -10.91 -2.33
N MET A 288 -16.20 -10.70 -1.64
CA MET A 288 -15.95 -11.30 -0.32
C MET A 288 -16.98 -10.85 0.71
N LEU A 289 -17.28 -9.56 0.81
CA LEU A 289 -18.23 -9.04 1.80
C LEU A 289 -19.66 -9.50 1.51
N SER A 290 -20.06 -9.58 0.24
CA SER A 290 -21.44 -9.84 -0.16
C SER A 290 -21.74 -11.31 -0.50
N ARG A 291 -20.71 -12.17 -0.59
CA ARG A 291 -20.76 -13.50 -1.22
C ARG A 291 -21.22 -13.44 -2.68
N GLY A 292 -20.70 -12.47 -3.43
CA GLY A 292 -21.01 -12.26 -4.85
C GLY A 292 -22.45 -11.86 -5.13
N LYS A 293 -23.15 -11.29 -4.15
CA LYS A 293 -24.54 -10.82 -4.31
C LYS A 293 -24.61 -9.41 -4.89
N VAL A 294 -23.56 -8.62 -4.69
CA VAL A 294 -23.44 -7.29 -5.27
C VAL A 294 -22.84 -7.43 -6.68
N PRO A 295 -23.50 -6.91 -7.74
CA PRO A 295 -22.93 -6.91 -9.08
C PRO A 295 -21.61 -6.12 -9.15
N ASN A 296 -20.72 -6.46 -10.07
CA ASN A 296 -19.50 -5.66 -10.32
C ASN A 296 -19.84 -4.30 -10.95
N ALA A 297 -19.13 -3.23 -10.55
CA ALA A 297 -19.19 -1.89 -11.16
C ALA A 297 -18.63 -1.86 -12.61
N ASN A 298 -17.78 -2.82 -12.95
CA ASN A 298 -17.06 -2.98 -14.22
C ASN A 298 -16.19 -1.77 -14.58
N ILE A 299 -15.56 -1.16 -13.59
CA ILE A 299 -14.57 -0.10 -13.81
C ILE A 299 -13.27 -0.76 -14.31
N PRO A 300 -12.81 -0.45 -15.54
CA PRO A 300 -11.59 -1.05 -16.06
C PRO A 300 -10.34 -0.43 -15.40
N PRO A 301 -9.21 -1.15 -15.39
CA PRO A 301 -7.93 -0.57 -15.00
C PRO A 301 -7.57 0.65 -15.85
N HIS A 302 -6.84 1.59 -15.27
CA HIS A 302 -6.36 2.77 -15.98
C HIS A 302 -5.42 2.40 -17.14
N THR A 303 -5.50 3.16 -18.23
CA THR A 303 -4.76 2.89 -19.48
C THR A 303 -3.45 3.67 -19.62
N ASP A 304 -3.15 4.55 -18.67
CA ASP A 304 -1.96 5.41 -18.65
C ASP A 304 -0.77 4.79 -17.87
N LEU A 305 -0.97 3.63 -17.25
CA LEU A 305 0.09 2.82 -16.65
C LEU A 305 1.07 2.32 -17.71
N THR A 306 2.33 2.10 -17.32
CA THR A 306 3.41 1.73 -18.23
C THR A 306 3.92 0.31 -17.96
N PRO A 307 4.32 -0.46 -18.99
CA PRO A 307 4.95 -1.77 -18.79
C PRO A 307 6.43 -1.66 -18.36
N ASP A 308 7.02 -0.49 -18.59
CA ASP A 308 8.42 -0.20 -18.26
C ASP A 308 8.54 0.44 -16.88
N PHE A 309 9.69 0.26 -16.22
CA PHE A 309 9.97 0.91 -14.95
C PHE A 309 9.82 2.44 -15.06
N PRO A 310 9.07 3.14 -14.18
CA PRO A 310 8.61 2.71 -12.85
C PRO A 310 7.18 2.14 -12.79
N TYR A 311 6.62 1.70 -13.91
CA TYR A 311 5.31 1.04 -14.07
C TYR A 311 4.08 1.94 -13.84
N LEU A 312 4.18 2.91 -12.95
CA LEU A 312 3.17 3.94 -12.72
C LEU A 312 3.14 4.94 -13.89
N GLY A 313 1.98 5.55 -14.12
CA GLY A 313 1.76 6.47 -15.23
C GLY A 313 2.27 7.89 -14.97
N THR A 314 2.25 8.71 -16.03
CA THR A 314 2.61 10.13 -15.97
C THR A 314 1.58 10.89 -15.13
N PRO A 315 2.00 11.78 -14.19
CA PRO A 315 1.08 12.60 -13.42
C PRO A 315 0.07 13.37 -14.30
N HIS A 316 -1.19 13.36 -13.89
CA HIS A 316 -2.20 14.22 -14.44
C HIS A 316 -1.88 15.68 -14.10
N PRO A 317 -2.19 16.63 -15.02
CA PRO A 317 -2.07 18.05 -14.72
C PRO A 317 -2.86 18.41 -13.46
N ALA A 318 -2.30 19.28 -12.64
CA ALA A 318 -3.06 19.83 -11.51
C ALA A 318 -4.38 20.44 -12.04
N PRO A 319 -5.51 20.26 -11.33
CA PRO A 319 -6.76 20.89 -11.69
C PRO A 319 -6.55 22.38 -11.95
N SER A 320 -7.09 22.88 -13.05
CA SER A 320 -7.06 24.31 -13.33
C SER A 320 -7.76 25.05 -12.19
N ALA A 321 -7.05 25.97 -11.53
CA ALA A 321 -7.60 26.81 -10.47
C ALA A 321 -8.75 27.70 -10.95
#